data_AF-A0AAE3K499-F1
#
_entry.id   AF-A0AAE3K499-F1
#
_cell.length_a   1.000
_cell.length_b   1.000
_cell.length_c   1.000
_cell.angle_alpha   90.00
_cell.angle_beta   90.00
_cell.angle_gamma   90.00
#
_symmetry.space_group_name_H-M   'P 1'
#
loop_
_entity.id
_entity.type
_entity.pdbx_description
1 polymer ?
#
loop_
_entity_poly.entity_id
_entity_poly.type
_entity_poly.pdbx_seq_one_letter_code
_entity_poly.pdbx_strand_id
1 'polypeptide(L)'
;MGANTPTGPIDAARRALKRERRQLREEVDAFTAFGERVVDLDATQPTPNRPKAPVAEPTSASLQAVRDAYSETVMSVSHFELAYDESLPEHMAGELGEEVSAAVVGSQSLHPPLKRSLITTTNEAIRTRKRVLALIDGEEERLDEAERTVVDTIERIDSILDQPIDRMEFNSLRLTRERLLDLRAECDELVDERQDFLEQQRRELPDPMTGLAEYLYQYCETTFPLLAVYARLADVIDRSIERAERRLAEAS
;
A
#
# COMPACT_ATOMS: atom_id res chain seq x y z
N MET A 1 -4.96 -29.50 15.32
CA MET A 1 -3.99 -28.55 14.75
C MET A 1 -4.75 -27.45 14.02
N GLY A 2 -5.29 -26.50 14.76
CA GLY A 2 -6.00 -25.36 14.17
C GLY A 2 -5.67 -24.15 15.01
N ALA A 3 -5.02 -23.15 14.39
CA ALA A 3 -4.93 -21.73 14.77
C ALA A 3 -3.62 -21.02 14.35
N ASN A 4 -2.66 -21.66 13.67
CA ASN A 4 -1.48 -20.90 13.20
C ASN A 4 -0.88 -21.50 11.93
N THR A 5 -1.58 -21.33 10.80
CA THR A 5 -0.96 -21.56 9.50
C THR A 5 0.16 -20.53 9.33
N PRO A 6 1.39 -20.93 8.94
CA PRO A 6 2.51 -19.99 8.76
C PRO A 6 2.17 -18.81 7.85
N THR A 7 1.20 -18.98 6.95
CA THR A 7 0.71 -18.00 5.97
C THR A 7 -0.24 -16.92 6.52
N GLY A 8 -0.66 -16.99 7.78
CA GLY A 8 -1.60 -16.00 8.36
C GLY A 8 -1.20 -14.52 8.14
N PRO A 9 0.08 -14.13 8.31
CA PRO A 9 0.55 -12.78 7.97
C PRO A 9 0.41 -12.43 6.48
N ILE A 10 0.61 -13.39 5.56
CA ILE A 10 0.43 -13.17 4.10
C ILE A 10 -1.04 -12.88 3.79
N ASP A 11 -1.97 -13.63 4.38
CA ASP A 11 -3.39 -13.39 4.21
C ASP A 11 -3.82 -12.01 4.72
N ALA A 12 -3.26 -11.58 5.85
CA ALA A 12 -3.50 -10.24 6.40
C ALA A 12 -2.94 -9.15 5.49
N ALA A 13 -1.71 -9.33 4.98
CA ALA A 13 -1.06 -8.44 4.02
C ALA A 13 -1.92 -8.28 2.76
N ARG A 14 -2.37 -9.39 2.17
CA ARG A 14 -3.23 -9.40 0.97
C ARG A 14 -4.55 -8.67 1.18
N ARG A 15 -5.17 -8.81 2.36
CA ARG A 15 -6.38 -8.05 2.70
C ARG A 15 -6.11 -6.55 2.80
N ALA A 16 -4.96 -6.17 3.37
CA ALA A 16 -4.55 -4.78 3.45
C ALA A 16 -4.32 -4.17 2.06
N LEU A 17 -3.57 -4.84 1.18
CA LEU A 17 -3.34 -4.39 -0.20
C LEU A 17 -4.66 -4.25 -0.98
N LYS A 18 -5.57 -5.24 -0.86
CA LYS A 18 -6.87 -5.18 -1.55
C LYS A 18 -7.75 -4.01 -1.10
N ARG A 19 -7.72 -3.68 0.20
CA ARG A 19 -8.44 -2.51 0.73
C ARG A 19 -7.83 -1.23 0.16
N GLU A 20 -6.53 -1.10 0.26
CA GLU A 20 -5.79 0.09 -0.18
C GLU A 20 -5.96 0.34 -1.68
N ARG A 21 -5.78 -0.70 -2.50
CA ARG A 21 -5.99 -0.68 -3.94
C ARG A 21 -7.39 -0.23 -4.34
N ARG A 22 -8.40 -0.62 -3.57
CA ARG A 22 -9.79 -0.23 -3.82
C ARG A 22 -9.99 1.26 -3.53
N GLN A 23 -9.51 1.72 -2.37
CA GLN A 23 -9.63 3.12 -1.95
C GLN A 23 -8.91 4.05 -2.93
N LEU A 24 -7.66 3.74 -3.30
CA LEU A 24 -6.90 4.55 -4.25
C LEU A 24 -7.52 4.58 -5.66
N ARG A 25 -8.16 3.50 -6.11
CA ARG A 25 -8.89 3.51 -7.39
C ARG A 25 -10.10 4.43 -7.35
N GLU A 26 -10.88 4.34 -6.28
CA GLU A 26 -12.03 5.21 -6.07
C GLU A 26 -11.59 6.68 -6.02
N GLU A 27 -10.48 6.99 -5.34
CA GLU A 27 -9.89 8.33 -5.34
C GLU A 27 -9.43 8.78 -6.73
N VAL A 28 -8.74 7.92 -7.49
CA VAL A 28 -8.32 8.24 -8.86
C VAL A 28 -9.51 8.60 -9.73
N ASP A 29 -10.61 7.84 -9.63
CA ASP A 29 -11.84 8.10 -10.37
C ASP A 29 -12.48 9.43 -9.91
N ALA A 30 -12.54 9.68 -8.60
CA ALA A 30 -13.09 10.90 -8.01
C ALA A 30 -12.32 12.17 -8.39
N PHE A 31 -10.98 12.13 -8.32
CA PHE A 31 -10.14 13.25 -8.75
C PHE A 31 -10.17 13.45 -10.26
N THR A 32 -10.31 12.37 -11.05
CA THR A 32 -10.49 12.49 -12.50
C THR A 32 -11.81 13.22 -12.82
N ALA A 33 -12.92 12.80 -12.19
CA ALA A 33 -14.22 13.45 -12.34
C ALA A 33 -14.20 14.92 -11.87
N PHE A 34 -13.49 15.21 -10.78
CA PHE A 34 -13.26 16.60 -10.33
C PHE A 34 -12.53 17.42 -11.41
N GLY A 35 -11.42 16.89 -11.92
CA GLY A 35 -10.61 17.55 -12.94
C GLY A 35 -11.40 17.85 -14.21
N GLU A 36 -12.21 16.90 -14.68
CA GLU A 36 -13.12 17.09 -15.82
C GLU A 36 -14.11 18.23 -15.58
N ARG A 37 -14.77 18.26 -14.42
CA ARG A 37 -15.69 19.35 -14.06
C ARG A 37 -14.98 20.71 -14.01
N VAL A 38 -13.78 20.79 -13.43
CA VAL A 38 -13.01 22.03 -13.38
C VAL A 38 -12.61 22.51 -14.79
N VAL A 39 -12.28 21.59 -15.71
CA VAL A 39 -11.96 21.92 -17.11
C VAL A 39 -13.16 22.55 -17.81
N ASP A 40 -14.39 22.15 -17.49
CA ASP A 40 -15.60 22.67 -18.12
C ASP A 40 -16.07 24.03 -17.56
N LEU A 41 -15.57 24.46 -16.39
CA LEU A 41 -15.96 25.73 -15.77
C LEU A 41 -15.38 26.95 -16.48
N ASP A 42 -16.20 27.98 -16.72
CA ASP A 42 -15.73 29.24 -17.30
C ASP A 42 -14.87 30.05 -16.31
N ALA A 43 -13.67 30.42 -16.74
CA ALA A 43 -12.79 31.31 -15.99
C ALA A 43 -12.98 32.75 -16.47
N THR A 44 -13.49 33.62 -15.61
CA THR A 44 -13.76 35.02 -15.98
C THR A 44 -12.54 35.88 -15.67
N GLN A 45 -12.08 36.69 -16.63
CA GLN A 45 -11.10 37.74 -16.39
C GLN A 45 -11.79 38.95 -15.75
N PRO A 46 -11.21 39.59 -14.70
CA PRO A 46 -11.71 40.89 -14.27
C PRO A 46 -11.40 41.92 -15.38
N THR A 47 -12.40 42.29 -16.17
CA THR A 47 -12.24 43.36 -17.17
C THR A 47 -12.18 44.72 -16.45
N PRO A 48 -11.13 45.54 -16.63
CA PRO A 48 -10.97 46.76 -15.84
C PRO A 48 -11.96 47.90 -16.14
N ASN A 49 -12.86 47.78 -17.14
CA ASN A 49 -13.59 48.96 -17.60
C ASN A 49 -14.93 48.67 -18.31
N ARG A 50 -15.95 48.19 -17.58
CA ARG A 50 -17.34 48.18 -18.08
C ARG A 50 -18.27 48.82 -17.06
N PRO A 51 -19.07 49.85 -17.43
CA PRO A 51 -20.05 50.42 -16.51
C PRO A 51 -21.07 49.36 -16.10
N LYS A 52 -21.37 49.31 -14.80
CA LYS A 52 -22.23 48.30 -14.16
C LYS A 52 -23.66 48.37 -14.73
N ALA A 53 -24.00 47.44 -15.61
CA ALA A 53 -25.37 46.96 -15.71
C ALA A 53 -25.65 46.02 -14.52
N PRO A 54 -26.89 45.92 -14.01
CA PRO A 54 -27.23 44.98 -12.95
C PRO A 54 -27.23 43.58 -13.57
N VAL A 55 -26.07 42.92 -13.57
CA VAL A 55 -25.90 41.53 -13.96
C VAL A 55 -25.91 40.72 -12.67
N ALA A 56 -26.88 39.81 -12.56
CA ALA A 56 -26.99 38.84 -11.47
C ALA A 56 -25.65 38.14 -11.24
N GLU A 57 -25.20 38.12 -9.98
CA GLU A 57 -23.91 37.67 -9.43
C GLU A 57 -23.30 36.40 -10.09
N PRO A 58 -22.51 36.50 -11.18
CA PRO A 58 -21.92 35.33 -11.83
C PRO A 58 -20.57 34.95 -11.21
N THR A 59 -19.94 35.88 -10.49
CA THR A 59 -18.57 35.76 -10.01
C THR A 59 -18.46 34.76 -8.86
N SER A 60 -19.35 34.81 -7.86
CA SER A 60 -19.40 33.88 -6.73
C SER A 60 -19.83 32.47 -7.13
N ALA A 61 -20.69 32.34 -8.14
CA ALA A 61 -21.21 31.05 -8.63
C ALA A 61 -20.12 30.14 -9.20
N SER A 62 -19.09 30.70 -9.85
CA SER A 62 -18.00 29.90 -10.45
C SER A 62 -17.13 29.17 -9.41
N LEU A 63 -16.78 29.83 -8.30
CA LEU A 63 -16.03 29.18 -7.21
C LEU A 63 -16.92 28.30 -6.35
N GLN A 64 -18.20 28.63 -6.22
CA GLN A 64 -19.14 27.72 -5.59
C GLN A 64 -19.23 26.41 -6.37
N ALA A 65 -19.29 26.47 -7.71
CA ALA A 65 -19.27 25.27 -8.55
C ALA A 65 -17.98 24.44 -8.40
N VAL A 66 -16.81 25.07 -8.16
CA VAL A 66 -15.57 24.34 -7.83
C VAL A 66 -15.70 23.61 -6.50
N ARG A 67 -16.24 24.26 -5.47
CA ARG A 67 -16.43 23.67 -4.14
C ARG A 67 -17.44 22.54 -4.17
N ASP A 68 -18.57 22.73 -4.85
CA ASP A 68 -19.61 21.73 -5.04
C ASP A 68 -19.03 20.53 -5.82
N ALA A 69 -18.31 20.78 -6.91
CA ALA A 69 -17.65 19.72 -7.67
C ALA A 69 -16.66 18.91 -6.81
N TYR A 70 -15.86 19.57 -5.98
CA TYR A 70 -14.92 18.89 -5.09
C TYR A 70 -15.63 18.07 -4.01
N SER A 71 -16.68 18.65 -3.40
CA SER A 71 -17.48 18.00 -2.36
C SER A 71 -18.21 16.77 -2.91
N GLU A 72 -18.80 16.87 -4.10
CA GLU A 72 -19.60 15.81 -4.74
C GLU A 72 -18.76 14.69 -5.36
N THR A 73 -17.46 14.88 -5.54
CA THR A 73 -16.57 13.85 -6.09
C THR A 73 -15.53 13.40 -5.06
N VAL A 74 -14.56 14.26 -4.75
CA VAL A 74 -13.39 13.91 -3.92
C VAL A 74 -13.79 13.63 -2.47
N MET A 75 -14.64 14.47 -1.88
CA MET A 75 -15.14 14.25 -0.50
C MET A 75 -16.33 13.28 -0.43
N SER A 76 -16.80 12.76 -1.58
CA SER A 76 -17.91 11.80 -1.64
C SER A 76 -17.44 10.35 -1.84
N VAL A 77 -16.13 10.08 -1.76
CA VAL A 77 -15.60 8.72 -1.79
C VAL A 77 -16.05 7.94 -0.55
N SER A 78 -16.26 6.63 -0.71
CA SER A 78 -16.91 5.77 0.29
C SER A 78 -16.20 5.72 1.65
N HIS A 79 -14.89 6.00 1.68
CA HIS A 79 -14.08 6.02 2.88
C HIS A 79 -13.89 7.41 3.50
N PHE A 80 -14.41 8.48 2.90
CA PHE A 80 -14.25 9.84 3.40
C PHE A 80 -14.94 10.03 4.76
N GLU A 81 -16.25 9.76 4.85
CA GLU A 81 -17.04 9.89 6.10
C GLU A 81 -16.59 8.94 7.22
N LEU A 82 -15.93 7.84 6.87
CA LEU A 82 -15.42 6.86 7.83
C LEU A 82 -14.03 7.21 8.37
N ALA A 83 -13.31 8.14 7.72
CA ALA A 83 -11.91 8.40 8.02
C ALA A 83 -11.60 9.84 8.45
N TYR A 84 -12.38 10.86 8.03
CA TYR A 84 -12.01 12.26 8.24
C TYR A 84 -13.22 13.18 8.53
N ASP A 85 -13.23 13.82 9.70
CA ASP A 85 -14.13 14.95 10.05
C ASP A 85 -13.57 16.30 9.51
N GLU A 86 -12.85 16.24 8.39
CA GLU A 86 -12.13 17.39 7.82
C GLU A 86 -13.06 18.30 7.03
N SER A 87 -12.89 19.61 7.20
CA SER A 87 -13.60 20.60 6.39
C SER A 87 -13.05 20.65 4.97
N LEU A 88 -13.85 21.11 4.00
CA LEU A 88 -13.42 21.26 2.60
C LEU A 88 -12.11 22.05 2.44
N PRO A 89 -11.89 23.19 3.13
CA PRO A 89 -10.62 23.91 3.03
C PRO A 89 -9.42 23.12 3.55
N GLU A 90 -9.59 22.38 4.63
CA GLU A 90 -8.53 21.54 5.23
C GLU A 90 -8.17 20.40 4.28
N HIS A 91 -9.17 19.64 3.83
CA HIS A 91 -8.95 18.52 2.93
C HIS A 91 -8.36 18.98 1.57
N MET A 92 -8.88 20.07 1.00
CA MET A 92 -8.34 20.64 -0.23
C MET A 92 -6.90 21.13 -0.06
N ALA A 93 -6.54 21.66 1.11
CA ALA A 93 -5.17 22.09 1.38
C ALA A 93 -4.21 20.89 1.45
N GLY A 94 -4.63 19.79 2.09
CA GLY A 94 -3.86 18.54 2.13
C GLY A 94 -3.64 17.93 0.75
N GLU A 95 -4.66 17.97 -0.10
CA GLU A 95 -4.64 17.27 -1.40
C GLU A 95 -4.11 18.10 -2.56
N LEU A 96 -4.45 19.39 -2.62
CA LEU A 96 -4.14 20.29 -3.73
C LEU A 96 -3.20 21.43 -3.34
N GLY A 97 -2.80 21.51 -2.07
CA GLY A 97 -1.91 22.52 -1.52
C GLY A 97 -2.63 23.73 -0.92
N GLU A 98 -1.99 24.33 0.09
CA GLU A 98 -2.54 25.46 0.86
C GLU A 98 -2.89 26.66 -0.02
N GLU A 99 -2.06 26.99 -1.01
CA GLU A 99 -2.29 28.13 -1.91
C GLU A 99 -3.56 27.98 -2.74
N VAL A 100 -3.81 26.76 -3.26
CA VAL A 100 -5.02 26.46 -4.05
C VAL A 100 -6.26 26.54 -3.17
N SER A 101 -6.21 25.91 -2.00
CA SER A 101 -7.33 25.94 -1.03
C SER A 101 -7.66 27.37 -0.61
N ALA A 102 -6.66 28.16 -0.20
CA ALA A 102 -6.84 29.55 0.19
C ALA A 102 -7.41 30.41 -0.95
N ALA A 103 -6.96 30.20 -2.19
CA ALA A 103 -7.46 30.91 -3.35
C ALA A 103 -8.91 30.53 -3.67
N VAL A 104 -9.29 29.25 -3.55
CA VAL A 104 -10.68 28.79 -3.75
C VAL A 104 -11.61 29.36 -2.69
N VAL A 105 -11.17 29.47 -1.42
CA VAL A 105 -12.00 30.00 -0.32
C VAL A 105 -12.07 31.53 -0.34
N GLY A 106 -10.95 32.20 -0.57
CA GLY A 106 -10.82 33.66 -0.41
C GLY A 106 -11.10 34.51 -1.65
N SER A 107 -11.16 33.92 -2.85
CA SER A 107 -11.41 34.68 -4.09
C SER A 107 -12.90 34.90 -4.36
N GLN A 108 -13.22 35.97 -5.10
CA GLN A 108 -14.59 36.28 -5.51
C GLN A 108 -15.02 35.61 -6.83
N SER A 109 -14.08 35.11 -7.63
CA SER A 109 -14.35 34.41 -8.90
C SER A 109 -13.20 33.52 -9.36
N LEU A 110 -13.53 32.52 -10.20
CA LEU A 110 -12.54 31.65 -10.83
C LEU A 110 -11.83 32.40 -11.96
N HIS A 111 -10.55 32.69 -11.76
CA HIS A 111 -9.69 33.33 -12.76
C HIS A 111 -8.81 32.31 -13.50
N PRO A 112 -8.34 32.60 -14.72
CA PRO A 112 -7.54 31.65 -15.50
C PRO A 112 -6.28 31.09 -14.79
N PRO A 113 -5.51 31.89 -14.01
CA PRO A 113 -4.39 31.35 -13.24
C PRO A 113 -4.82 30.34 -12.18
N LEU A 114 -5.90 30.61 -11.45
CA LEU A 114 -6.44 29.70 -10.43
C LEU A 114 -6.98 28.41 -11.06
N LYS A 115 -7.74 28.51 -12.15
CA LYS A 115 -8.20 27.34 -12.92
C LYS A 115 -7.04 26.46 -13.37
N ARG A 116 -5.96 27.08 -13.88
CA ARG A 116 -4.76 26.34 -14.29
C ARG A 116 -4.09 25.65 -13.10
N SER A 117 -3.98 26.32 -11.96
CA SER A 117 -3.38 25.74 -10.75
C SER A 117 -4.20 24.55 -10.23
N LEU A 118 -5.54 24.66 -10.20
CA LEU A 118 -6.44 23.55 -9.88
C LEU A 118 -6.24 22.35 -10.81
N ILE A 119 -6.18 22.58 -12.13
CA ILE A 119 -5.95 21.50 -13.10
C ILE A 119 -4.58 20.85 -12.89
N THR A 120 -3.52 21.64 -12.68
CA THR A 120 -2.16 21.11 -12.47
C THR A 120 -2.10 20.25 -11.21
N THR A 121 -2.53 20.79 -10.08
CA THR A 121 -2.48 20.09 -8.77
C THR A 121 -3.37 18.86 -8.74
N THR A 122 -4.56 18.91 -9.35
CA THR A 122 -5.44 17.74 -9.52
C THR A 122 -4.76 16.64 -10.35
N ASN A 123 -4.11 17.01 -11.46
CA ASN A 123 -3.38 16.03 -12.28
C ASN A 123 -2.17 15.44 -11.55
N GLU A 124 -1.50 16.22 -10.71
CA GLU A 124 -0.41 15.73 -9.85
C GLU A 124 -0.94 14.75 -8.80
N ALA A 125 -2.04 15.07 -8.12
CA ALA A 125 -2.72 14.19 -7.18
C ALA A 125 -3.10 12.84 -7.82
N ILE A 126 -3.68 12.86 -9.03
CA ILE A 126 -4.00 11.65 -9.80
C ILE A 126 -2.73 10.85 -10.13
N ARG A 127 -1.67 11.51 -10.60
CA ARG A 127 -0.40 10.86 -10.96
C ARG A 127 0.25 10.19 -9.76
N THR A 128 0.26 10.86 -8.61
CA THR A 128 0.81 10.31 -7.37
C THR A 128 0.07 9.03 -6.98
N ARG A 129 -1.26 9.06 -6.91
CA ARG A 129 -2.09 7.88 -6.61
C ARG A 129 -1.88 6.73 -7.59
N LYS A 130 -1.77 7.01 -8.89
CA LYS A 130 -1.46 5.99 -9.90
C LYS A 130 -0.07 5.36 -9.71
N ARG A 131 0.92 6.12 -9.24
CA ARG A 131 2.23 5.56 -8.88
C ARG A 131 2.11 4.63 -7.67
N VAL A 132 1.36 5.01 -6.64
CA VAL A 132 1.11 4.14 -5.46
C VAL A 132 0.39 2.85 -5.88
N LEU A 133 -0.62 2.94 -6.75
CA LEU A 133 -1.30 1.76 -7.28
C LEU A 133 -0.34 0.80 -8.00
N ALA A 134 0.59 1.31 -8.80
CA ALA A 134 1.59 0.47 -9.46
C ALA A 134 2.53 -0.22 -8.45
N LEU A 135 2.87 0.45 -7.34
CA LEU A 135 3.66 -0.16 -6.27
C LEU A 135 2.88 -1.26 -5.54
N ILE A 136 1.58 -1.04 -5.29
CA ILE A 136 0.69 -2.06 -4.70
C ILE A 136 0.56 -3.27 -5.62
N ASP A 137 0.37 -3.06 -6.92
CA ASP A 137 0.28 -4.14 -7.90
C ASP A 137 1.57 -4.99 -7.88
N GLY A 138 2.74 -4.35 -7.86
CA GLY A 138 4.02 -5.05 -7.77
C GLY A 138 4.28 -5.74 -6.43
N GLU A 139 3.75 -5.24 -5.32
CA GLU A 139 3.81 -5.92 -4.02
C GLU A 139 2.83 -7.09 -3.94
N GLU A 140 1.65 -7.00 -4.57
CA GLU A 140 0.68 -8.10 -4.67
C GLU A 140 1.29 -9.29 -5.45
N GLU A 141 1.95 -9.03 -6.58
CA GLU A 141 2.67 -10.07 -7.34
C GLU A 141 3.77 -10.75 -6.51
N ARG A 142 4.50 -9.98 -5.70
CA ARG A 142 5.54 -10.52 -4.81
C ARG A 142 4.95 -11.35 -3.68
N LEU A 143 3.82 -10.95 -3.09
CA LEU A 143 3.14 -11.75 -2.09
C LEU A 143 2.64 -13.08 -2.67
N ASP A 144 2.13 -13.07 -3.90
CA ASP A 144 1.66 -14.28 -4.57
C ASP A 144 2.82 -15.26 -4.86
N GLU A 145 3.97 -14.76 -5.29
CA GLU A 145 5.16 -15.59 -5.49
C GLU A 145 5.71 -16.13 -4.17
N ALA A 146 5.84 -15.26 -3.16
CA ALA A 146 6.31 -15.65 -1.83
C ALA A 146 5.38 -16.68 -1.18
N GLU A 147 4.06 -16.58 -1.37
CA GLU A 147 3.11 -17.57 -0.86
C GLU A 147 3.34 -18.96 -1.47
N ARG A 148 3.58 -19.04 -2.78
CA ARG A 148 3.90 -20.33 -3.45
C ARG A 148 5.16 -20.93 -2.85
N THR A 149 6.23 -20.13 -2.75
CA THR A 149 7.49 -20.59 -2.15
C THR A 149 7.28 -21.06 -0.70
N VAL A 150 6.53 -20.30 0.11
CA VAL A 150 6.24 -20.68 1.50
C VAL A 150 5.46 -22.00 1.56
N VAL A 151 4.44 -22.19 0.72
CA VAL A 151 3.67 -23.43 0.67
C VAL A 151 4.56 -24.60 0.27
N ASP A 152 5.39 -24.44 -0.76
CA ASP A 152 6.34 -25.46 -1.21
C ASP A 152 7.36 -25.80 -0.10
N THR A 153 7.87 -24.80 0.64
CA THR A 153 8.75 -25.02 1.78
C THR A 153 8.06 -25.80 2.90
N ILE A 154 6.80 -25.46 3.22
CA ILE A 154 6.01 -26.20 4.23
C ILE A 154 5.84 -27.66 3.81
N GLU A 155 5.48 -27.92 2.56
CA GLU A 155 5.32 -29.29 2.04
C GLU A 155 6.62 -30.08 2.11
N ARG A 156 7.76 -29.43 1.83
CA ARG A 156 9.09 -30.06 1.95
C ARG A 156 9.46 -30.35 3.41
N ILE A 157 9.17 -29.44 4.33
CA ILE A 157 9.33 -29.66 5.77
C ILE A 157 8.50 -30.87 6.20
N ASP A 158 7.20 -30.88 5.86
CA ASP A 158 6.28 -31.97 6.22
C ASP A 158 6.74 -33.30 5.63
N SER A 159 7.21 -33.32 4.39
CA SER A 159 7.76 -34.52 3.73
C SER A 159 9.01 -35.06 4.42
N ILE A 160 9.91 -34.19 4.88
CA ILE A 160 11.10 -34.59 5.65
C ILE A 160 10.69 -35.15 7.02
N LEU A 161 9.66 -34.57 7.64
CA LEU A 161 9.20 -34.91 8.98
C LEU A 161 8.11 -35.99 9.03
N ASP A 162 7.67 -36.50 7.88
CA ASP A 162 6.67 -37.58 7.78
C ASP A 162 7.12 -38.84 8.54
N GLN A 163 8.43 -39.10 8.53
CA GLN A 163 9.03 -40.10 9.41
C GLN A 163 9.42 -39.46 10.75
N PRO A 164 8.97 -40.02 11.89
CA PRO A 164 9.34 -39.48 13.19
C PRO A 164 10.85 -39.58 13.43
N ILE A 165 11.51 -38.44 13.58
CA ILE A 165 12.96 -38.32 13.84
C ILE A 165 13.42 -39.31 14.94
N ASP A 166 12.68 -39.42 16.04
CA ASP A 166 13.07 -40.25 17.18
C ASP A 166 13.19 -41.76 16.84
N ARG A 167 12.53 -42.20 15.77
CA ARG A 167 12.47 -43.61 15.34
C ARG A 167 13.39 -43.93 14.17
N MET A 168 14.11 -42.94 13.66
CA MET A 168 15.00 -43.13 12.52
C MET A 168 16.32 -43.80 12.92
N GLU A 169 16.86 -44.60 12.01
CA GLU A 169 18.21 -45.16 12.10
C GLU A 169 19.28 -44.08 11.83
N PHE A 170 20.51 -44.31 12.30
CA PHE A 170 21.60 -43.31 12.27
C PHE A 170 21.83 -42.68 10.89
N ASN A 171 21.92 -43.48 9.83
CA ASN A 171 22.14 -42.96 8.47
C ASN A 171 20.95 -42.15 7.96
N SER A 172 19.72 -42.58 8.26
CA SER A 172 18.50 -41.85 7.89
C SER A 172 18.41 -40.51 8.64
N LEU A 173 18.81 -40.49 9.92
CA LEU A 173 18.92 -39.26 10.72
C LEU A 173 19.94 -38.28 10.12
N ARG A 174 21.12 -38.77 9.71
CA ARG A 174 22.14 -37.91 9.10
C ARG A 174 21.63 -37.26 7.82
N LEU A 175 20.99 -38.03 6.94
CA LEU A 175 20.38 -37.52 5.71
C LEU A 175 19.24 -36.54 5.99
N THR A 176 18.43 -36.80 7.03
CA THR A 176 17.35 -35.90 7.46
C THR A 176 17.91 -34.57 7.95
N ARG A 177 18.96 -34.60 8.78
CA ARG A 177 19.66 -33.39 9.24
C ARG A 177 20.22 -32.58 8.08
N GLU A 178 20.88 -33.24 7.12
CA GLU A 178 21.43 -32.57 5.93
C GLU A 178 20.34 -31.83 5.14
N ARG A 179 19.20 -32.50 4.87
CA ARG A 179 18.07 -31.86 4.17
C ARG A 179 17.44 -30.69 4.93
N LEU A 180 17.38 -30.77 6.27
CA LEU A 180 16.89 -29.66 7.09
C LEU A 180 17.85 -28.47 7.07
N LEU A 181 19.17 -28.71 7.06
CA LEU A 181 20.17 -27.66 6.91
C LEU A 181 20.08 -26.98 5.54
N ASP A 182 19.86 -27.75 4.47
CA ASP A 182 19.65 -27.21 3.14
C ASP A 182 18.41 -26.30 3.10
N LEU A 183 17.28 -26.76 3.68
CA LEU A 183 16.07 -25.93 3.81
C LEU A 183 16.28 -24.67 4.65
N ARG A 184 17.12 -24.75 5.69
CA ARG A 184 17.44 -23.60 6.53
C ARG A 184 18.19 -22.54 5.73
N ALA A 185 19.17 -22.97 4.92
CA ALA A 185 19.92 -22.07 4.05
C ALA A 185 19.01 -21.41 3.00
N GLU A 186 18.10 -22.17 2.39
CA GLU A 186 17.10 -21.60 1.47
C GLU A 186 16.20 -20.56 2.17
N CYS A 187 15.83 -20.78 3.44
CA CYS A 187 15.08 -19.75 4.20
C CYS A 187 15.90 -18.49 4.49
N ASP A 188 17.22 -18.60 4.69
CA ASP A 188 18.09 -17.42 4.81
C ASP A 188 18.11 -16.62 3.50
N GLU A 189 18.23 -17.30 2.36
CA GLU A 189 18.20 -16.66 1.04
C GLU A 189 16.89 -15.87 0.82
N LEU A 190 15.75 -16.42 1.22
CA LEU A 190 14.45 -15.72 1.14
C LEU A 190 14.38 -14.46 2.02
N VAL A 191 15.01 -14.50 3.20
CA VAL A 191 15.09 -13.35 4.10
C VAL A 191 15.97 -12.27 3.48
N ASP A 192 17.16 -12.65 2.99
CA ASP A 192 18.12 -11.74 2.38
C ASP A 192 17.53 -11.06 1.14
N GLU A 193 16.92 -11.84 0.22
CA GLU A 193 16.25 -11.31 -0.97
C GLU A 193 15.16 -10.29 -0.61
N ARG A 194 14.37 -10.57 0.43
CA ARG A 194 13.32 -9.65 0.85
C ARG A 194 13.89 -8.40 1.51
N GLN A 195 14.94 -8.51 2.30
CA GLN A 195 15.60 -7.36 2.93
C GLN A 195 16.25 -6.47 1.88
N ASP A 196 17.00 -7.03 0.94
CA ASP A 196 17.62 -6.31 -0.17
C ASP A 196 16.58 -5.56 -1.00
N PHE A 197 15.45 -6.19 -1.29
CA PHE A 197 14.34 -5.55 -2.00
C PHE A 197 13.79 -4.34 -1.22
N LEU A 198 13.51 -4.49 0.08
CA LEU A 198 13.01 -3.39 0.92
C LEU A 198 14.01 -2.23 0.98
N GLU A 199 15.31 -2.53 1.05
CA GLU A 199 16.36 -1.52 1.03
C GLU A 199 16.51 -0.82 -0.32
N GLN A 200 16.35 -1.54 -1.43
CA GLN A 200 16.32 -0.98 -2.76
C GLN A 200 15.11 -0.06 -2.93
N GLN A 201 13.92 -0.54 -2.57
CA GLN A 201 12.68 0.22 -2.64
C GLN A 201 12.76 1.53 -1.84
N ARG A 202 13.32 1.48 -0.62
CA ARG A 202 13.56 2.66 0.22
C ARG A 202 14.50 3.69 -0.44
N ARG A 203 15.45 3.25 -1.27
CA ARG A 203 16.39 4.15 -1.98
C ARG A 203 15.80 4.76 -3.24
N GLU A 204 14.93 4.03 -3.92
CA GLU A 204 14.38 4.41 -5.22
C GLU A 204 13.10 5.25 -5.13
N LEU A 205 12.33 5.10 -4.04
CA LEU A 205 11.10 5.85 -3.86
C LEU A 205 11.37 7.29 -3.43
N PRO A 206 10.74 8.28 -4.07
CA PRO A 206 10.82 9.66 -3.62
C PRO A 206 10.05 9.84 -2.31
N ASP A 207 10.53 10.71 -1.41
CA ASP A 207 9.76 11.17 -0.26
C ASP A 207 8.43 11.81 -0.73
N PRO A 208 7.24 11.46 -0.18
CA PRO A 208 6.96 10.68 1.04
C PRO A 208 6.76 9.17 0.86
N MET A 209 7.00 8.61 -0.32
CA MET A 209 6.73 7.20 -0.63
C MET A 209 7.71 6.20 0.00
N THR A 210 8.75 6.68 0.67
CA THR A 210 9.84 5.88 1.29
C THR A 210 9.34 4.94 2.40
N GLY A 211 8.23 5.26 3.06
CA GLY A 211 7.61 4.44 4.12
C GLY A 211 6.45 3.56 3.63
N LEU A 212 6.55 3.00 2.42
CA LEU A 212 5.45 2.27 1.80
C LEU A 212 5.03 1.03 2.62
N ALA A 213 5.98 0.28 3.18
CA ALA A 213 5.64 -0.89 3.99
C ALA A 213 4.88 -0.50 5.26
N GLU A 214 5.32 0.56 5.93
CA GLU A 214 4.65 1.18 7.07
C GLU A 214 3.24 1.62 6.70
N TYR A 215 3.08 2.29 5.56
CA TYR A 215 1.78 2.73 5.04
C TYR A 215 0.82 1.57 4.76
N LEU A 216 1.26 0.56 3.98
CA LEU A 216 0.42 -0.54 3.54
C LEU A 216 0.02 -1.47 4.68
N TYR A 217 0.93 -1.69 5.63
CA TYR A 217 0.78 -2.69 6.68
C TYR A 217 0.56 -2.11 8.08
N GLN A 218 0.26 -0.80 8.20
CA GLN A 218 -0.01 -0.14 9.49
C GLN A 218 -1.09 -0.81 10.36
N TYR A 219 -2.06 -1.49 9.74
CA TYR A 219 -3.14 -2.20 10.44
C TYR A 219 -2.94 -3.72 10.50
N CYS A 220 -1.78 -4.21 10.06
CA CYS A 220 -1.39 -5.60 10.21
C CYS A 220 -0.68 -5.81 11.56
N GLU A 221 -0.57 -7.07 12.00
CA GLU A 221 0.16 -7.42 13.23
C GLU A 221 1.67 -7.09 13.14
N THR A 222 2.20 -7.00 11.92
CA THR A 222 3.59 -6.66 11.64
C THR A 222 3.67 -5.82 10.37
N THR A 223 4.60 -4.87 10.36
CA THR A 223 4.97 -4.07 9.18
C THR A 223 5.68 -4.89 8.09
N PHE A 224 6.23 -6.05 8.45
CA PHE A 224 6.95 -6.92 7.52
C PHE A 224 6.36 -8.35 7.52
N PRO A 225 5.18 -8.56 6.90
CA PRO A 225 4.48 -9.85 6.94
C PRO A 225 5.31 -11.03 6.42
N LEU A 226 6.01 -10.87 5.28
CA LEU A 226 6.84 -11.93 4.70
C LEU A 226 8.01 -12.32 5.61
N LEU A 227 8.73 -11.35 6.16
CA LEU A 227 9.83 -11.64 7.10
C LEU A 227 9.33 -12.37 8.35
N ALA A 228 8.13 -12.04 8.82
CA ALA A 228 7.52 -12.76 9.94
C ALA A 228 7.15 -14.22 9.58
N VAL A 229 6.74 -14.50 8.34
CA VAL A 229 6.51 -15.87 7.88
C VAL A 229 7.82 -16.64 7.75
N TYR A 230 8.84 -16.05 7.12
CA TYR A 230 10.15 -16.68 6.98
C TYR A 230 10.80 -16.99 8.33
N ALA A 231 10.69 -16.09 9.31
CA ALA A 231 11.13 -16.34 10.67
C ALA A 231 10.41 -17.54 11.31
N ARG A 232 9.10 -17.68 11.10
CA ARG A 232 8.33 -18.83 11.61
C ARG A 232 8.75 -20.15 10.93
N LEU A 233 9.09 -20.12 9.64
CA LEU A 233 9.62 -21.29 8.93
C LEU A 233 11.00 -21.69 9.46
N ALA A 234 11.91 -20.72 9.57
CA ALA A 234 13.24 -20.92 10.13
C ALA A 234 13.16 -21.53 11.54
N ASP A 235 12.30 -21.00 12.41
CA ASP A 235 12.05 -21.54 13.75
C ASP A 235 11.60 -23.01 13.75
N VAL A 236 10.77 -23.43 12.79
CA VAL A 236 10.32 -24.83 12.66
C VAL A 236 11.49 -25.72 12.20
N ILE A 237 12.27 -25.25 11.24
CA ILE A 237 13.43 -25.98 10.71
C ILE A 237 14.50 -26.12 11.80
N ASP A 238 14.85 -25.04 12.49
CA ASP A 238 15.86 -25.02 13.55
C ASP A 238 15.51 -25.99 14.68
N ARG A 239 14.26 -25.97 15.16
CA ARG A 239 13.78 -26.96 16.16
C ARG A 239 13.89 -28.40 15.66
N SER A 240 13.70 -28.62 14.36
CA SER A 240 13.80 -29.96 13.76
C SER A 240 15.26 -30.41 13.62
N ILE A 241 16.16 -29.49 13.27
CA ILE A 241 17.61 -29.72 13.25
C ILE A 241 18.10 -30.09 14.65
N GLU A 242 17.78 -29.28 15.66
CA GLU A 242 18.16 -29.54 17.05
C GLU A 242 17.69 -30.92 17.54
N ARG A 243 16.48 -31.33 17.14
CA ARG A 243 15.95 -32.65 17.46
C ARG A 243 16.73 -33.77 16.78
N ALA A 244 17.05 -33.62 15.50
CA ALA A 244 17.85 -34.60 14.75
C ALA A 244 19.27 -34.73 15.32
N GLU A 245 19.90 -33.61 15.68
CA GLU A 245 21.22 -33.57 16.29
C GLU A 245 21.27 -34.24 17.65
N ARG A 246 20.28 -33.97 18.51
CA ARG A 246 20.15 -34.64 19.81
C ARG A 246 20.03 -36.16 19.64
N ARG A 247 19.18 -36.61 18.70
CA ARG A 247 18.95 -38.04 18.45
C ARG A 247 20.19 -38.73 17.86
N LEU A 248 20.97 -38.03 17.03
CA LEU A 248 22.25 -38.52 16.51
C LEU A 248 23.28 -38.70 17.63
N ALA A 249 23.38 -37.74 18.56
CA ALA A 249 24.28 -37.81 19.71
C ALA A 249 23.93 -38.97 20.68
N GLU A 250 22.64 -39.34 20.77
CA GLU A 250 22.18 -40.51 21.54
C GLU A 250 22.43 -41.85 20.81
N ALA A 251 22.61 -41.83 19.49
CA ALA A 251 22.81 -43.02 18.66
C ALA A 251 24.29 -43.35 18.40
N SER A 252 25.20 -42.41 18.66
CA SER A 252 26.66 -42.52 18.53
C SER A 252 27.32 -43.06 19.79
#